data_AF-A0A8H4LQ23-F1
#
_entry.id   AF-A0A8H4LQ23-F1
#
_cell.length_a   1.000
_cell.length_b   1.000
_cell.length_c   1.000
_cell.angle_alpha   90.00
_cell.angle_beta   90.00
_cell.angle_gamma   90.00
#
_symmetry.space_group_name_H-M   'P 1'
#
loop_
_entity.id
_entity.type
_entity.pdbx_description
1 polymer ?
#
loop_
_entity_poly.entity_id
_entity_poly.type
_entity_poly.pdbx_seq_one_letter_code
_entity_poly.pdbx_strand_id
1 'polypeptide(L)'
;MQFSLTTAIAALATIHTVNAWRISAMATPDCTETDIWRKLTQDGPSGCRVFGQDMAGVACEQWNPSTNAFEGCVTEGFTSKSIVVAQGTTCVLYKTPECVGGDGASLVVGPVGGFLCSKSDSDEGFKAYECWENGDPTENPAEPLPTSIEQ
;
A
#
# COMPACT_ATOMS: atom_id res chain seq x y z
N MET A 1 -27.31 6.82 53.71
CA MET A 1 -26.46 7.48 52.70
C MET A 1 -26.25 6.47 51.59
N GLN A 2 -26.85 6.75 50.44
CA GLN A 2 -26.93 5.86 49.28
C GLN A 2 -25.69 6.15 48.41
N PHE A 3 -24.81 5.17 48.20
CA PHE A 3 -23.75 5.28 47.20
C PHE A 3 -24.11 4.36 46.04
N SER A 4 -24.65 4.98 45.00
CA SER A 4 -24.91 4.37 43.70
C SER A 4 -23.59 4.31 42.94
N LEU A 5 -23.08 3.12 42.67
CA LEU A 5 -21.91 2.88 41.81
C LEU A 5 -22.37 2.08 40.61
N THR A 6 -23.13 2.73 39.73
CA THR A 6 -23.43 2.26 38.39
C THR A 6 -22.63 3.09 37.41
N THR A 7 -21.39 2.68 37.15
CA THR A 7 -20.67 3.11 35.95
C THR A 7 -19.87 1.92 35.43
N ALA A 8 -20.60 0.93 34.92
CA ALA A 8 -20.02 -0.03 34.01
C ALA A 8 -19.74 0.70 32.70
N ILE A 9 -18.53 1.24 32.57
CA ILE A 9 -18.01 1.66 31.27
C ILE A 9 -17.78 0.35 30.51
N ALA A 10 -18.79 -0.04 29.73
CA ALA A 10 -18.60 -1.00 28.66
C ALA A 10 -17.63 -0.35 27.66
N ALA A 11 -16.34 -0.59 27.85
CA ALA A 11 -15.37 -0.44 26.77
C ALA A 11 -15.71 -1.51 25.75
N LEU A 12 -16.71 -1.23 24.92
CA LEU A 12 -16.79 -1.81 23.59
C LEU A 12 -15.47 -1.41 22.94
N ALA A 13 -14.52 -2.33 22.94
CA ALA A 13 -13.54 -2.39 21.88
C ALA A 13 -14.35 -2.59 20.60
N THR A 14 -14.81 -1.48 20.03
CA THR A 14 -15.12 -1.42 18.61
C THR A 14 -13.83 -1.86 17.95
N ILE A 15 -13.80 -3.12 17.52
CA ILE A 15 -12.93 -3.57 16.45
C ILE A 15 -13.36 -2.69 15.28
N HIS A 16 -12.78 -1.49 15.19
CA HIS A 16 -12.76 -0.76 13.96
C HIS A 16 -11.99 -1.70 13.03
N THR A 17 -12.70 -2.44 12.20
CA THR A 17 -12.21 -2.76 10.87
C THR A 17 -11.97 -1.40 10.23
N VAL A 18 -10.83 -0.80 10.55
CA VAL A 18 -10.32 0.35 9.82
C VAL A 18 -10.11 -0.19 8.42
N ASN A 19 -11.05 0.20 7.58
CA ASN A 19 -10.99 0.02 6.16
C ASN A 19 -9.80 0.90 5.70
N ALA A 20 -8.62 0.27 5.70
CA ALA A 20 -7.35 0.84 5.28
C ALA A 20 -6.70 -0.09 4.27
N TRP A 21 -6.18 0.46 3.18
CA TRP A 21 -5.33 -0.32 2.28
C TRP A 21 -3.96 -0.53 2.92
N ARG A 22 -3.33 -1.66 2.62
CA ARG A 22 -2.05 -2.05 3.21
C ARG A 22 -1.17 -2.75 2.19
N ILE A 23 0.08 -2.27 2.07
CA ILE A 23 1.10 -2.90 1.25
C ILE A 23 2.43 -3.01 2.00
N SER A 24 3.23 -4.00 1.64
CA SER A 24 4.64 -4.08 2.04
C SER A 24 5.52 -3.97 0.80
N ALA A 25 6.26 -2.88 0.66
CA ALA A 25 7.23 -2.67 -0.41
C ALA A 25 8.62 -3.15 0.03
N MET A 26 9.33 -3.86 -0.84
CA MET A 26 10.61 -4.51 -0.50
C MET A 26 11.67 -4.19 -1.54
N ALA A 27 12.90 -3.97 -1.08
CA ALA A 27 14.05 -3.73 -1.96
C ALA A 27 14.51 -4.99 -2.71
N THR A 28 14.04 -6.18 -2.32
CA THR A 28 14.31 -7.45 -3.00
C THR A 28 13.16 -7.85 -3.93
N PRO A 29 13.43 -8.62 -5.01
CA PRO A 29 12.38 -9.08 -5.92
C PRO A 29 11.58 -10.27 -5.35
N ASP A 30 11.98 -10.87 -4.23
CA ASP A 30 11.45 -12.16 -3.77
C ASP A 30 10.25 -12.07 -2.83
N CYS A 31 9.73 -10.87 -2.60
CA CYS A 31 8.69 -10.62 -1.60
C CYS A 31 9.09 -11.12 -0.20
N THR A 32 10.37 -10.91 0.15
CA THR A 32 10.94 -11.27 1.45
C THR A 32 11.44 -10.04 2.20
N GLU A 33 11.20 -10.03 3.51
CA GLU A 33 11.68 -9.00 4.44
C GLU A 33 13.18 -9.20 4.82
N THR A 34 14.02 -9.51 3.84
CA THR A 34 15.46 -9.81 4.05
C THR A 34 16.37 -8.61 3.88
N ASP A 35 15.91 -7.57 3.18
CA ASP A 35 16.61 -6.30 2.99
C ASP A 35 15.72 -5.14 3.49
N ILE A 36 16.01 -3.90 3.11
CA ILE A 36 15.16 -2.74 3.40
C ILE A 36 13.74 -3.03 2.91
N TRP A 37 12.78 -2.88 3.81
CA TRP A 37 11.36 -3.03 3.51
C TRP A 37 10.54 -1.93 4.19
N ARG A 38 9.37 -1.64 3.63
CA ARG A 38 8.43 -0.64 4.12
C ARG A 38 7.03 -1.22 4.20
N LYS A 39 6.38 -1.10 5.35
CA LYS A 39 4.94 -1.35 5.52
C LYS A 39 4.22 -0.01 5.43
N LEU A 40 3.29 0.09 4.49
CA LEU A 40 2.52 1.29 4.17
C LEU A 40 1.05 1.01 4.47
N THR A 41 0.38 1.94 5.13
CA THR A 41 -1.04 1.84 5.46
C THR A 41 -1.67 3.23 5.46
N GLN A 42 -2.84 3.36 4.84
CA GLN A 42 -3.64 4.58 4.85
C GLN A 42 -5.12 4.23 4.79
N ASP A 43 -5.95 5.04 5.44
CA ASP A 43 -7.40 4.97 5.33
C ASP A 43 -7.89 5.65 4.04
N GLY A 44 -8.81 4.99 3.33
CA GLY A 44 -9.42 5.49 2.10
C GLY A 44 -8.47 5.57 0.88
N PRO A 45 -8.93 6.19 -0.21
CA PRO A 45 -8.15 6.37 -1.42
C PRO A 45 -6.74 6.88 -1.21
N SER A 46 -5.79 6.35 -1.97
CA SER A 46 -4.55 7.07 -2.24
C SER A 46 -4.49 7.50 -3.70
N GLY A 47 -4.31 8.80 -3.93
CA GLY A 47 -3.83 9.28 -5.22
C GLY A 47 -2.36 8.89 -5.43
N CYS A 48 -1.83 9.16 -6.62
CA CYS A 48 -0.45 8.83 -7.00
C CYS A 48 0.60 9.08 -5.90
N ARG A 49 1.26 8.02 -5.43
CA ARG A 49 2.36 8.07 -4.47
C ARG A 49 3.65 7.55 -5.07
N VAL A 50 4.72 8.31 -4.92
CA VAL A 50 6.05 7.95 -5.42
C VAL A 50 6.88 7.33 -4.31
N PHE A 51 7.46 6.16 -4.58
CA PHE A 51 8.44 5.55 -3.69
C PHE A 51 9.64 6.49 -3.57
N GLY A 52 9.94 6.81 -2.32
CA GLY A 52 11.06 7.66 -2.00
C GLY A 52 10.77 9.17 -2.03
N GLN A 53 9.51 9.54 -1.98
CA GLN A 53 9.07 10.90 -1.68
C GLN A 53 8.29 10.94 -0.36
N ASP A 54 8.00 12.13 0.13
CA ASP A 54 7.19 12.30 1.34
C ASP A 54 5.75 11.83 1.07
N MET A 55 5.23 10.99 1.96
CA MET A 55 3.93 10.34 1.81
C MET A 55 2.95 10.82 2.88
N ALA A 56 2.62 12.11 2.82
CA ALA A 56 1.73 12.73 3.79
C ALA A 56 0.39 11.97 3.88
N GLY A 57 0.02 11.57 5.11
CA GLY A 57 -1.18 10.80 5.41
C GLY A 57 -1.02 9.28 5.32
N VAL A 58 0.13 8.77 4.89
CA VAL A 58 0.43 7.32 4.88
C VAL A 58 1.23 6.97 6.13
N ALA A 59 0.70 6.07 6.94
CA ALA A 59 1.47 5.44 8.01
C ALA A 59 2.53 4.54 7.40
N CYS A 60 3.79 4.77 7.78
CA CYS A 60 4.93 4.10 7.17
C CYS A 60 5.91 3.59 8.24
N GLU A 61 6.18 2.29 8.19
CA GLU A 61 7.18 1.60 9.02
C GLU A 61 8.27 1.05 8.10
N GLN A 62 9.52 1.45 8.32
CA GLN A 62 10.67 0.94 7.57
C GLN A 62 11.59 0.15 8.49
N TRP A 63 12.05 -1.01 8.01
CA TRP A 63 13.18 -1.71 8.59
C TRP A 63 14.42 -1.51 7.72
N ASN A 64 15.57 -1.25 8.34
CA ASN A 64 16.85 -1.17 7.66
C ASN A 64 17.86 -2.15 8.29
N PRO A 65 18.31 -3.19 7.57
CA PRO A 65 19.26 -4.16 8.11
C PRO A 65 20.65 -3.57 8.37
N SER A 66 21.01 -2.45 7.73
CA SER A 66 22.30 -1.79 7.92
C SER A 66 22.41 -1.10 9.28
N THR A 67 21.28 -0.60 9.81
CA THR A 67 21.19 0.05 11.12
C THR A 67 20.55 -0.86 12.18
N ASN A 68 19.97 -1.98 11.76
CA ASN A 68 19.28 -2.96 12.61
C ASN A 68 18.19 -2.31 13.48
N ALA A 69 17.44 -1.37 12.87
CA ALA A 69 16.42 -0.59 13.55
C ALA A 69 15.20 -0.32 12.67
N PHE A 70 14.08 -0.06 13.34
CA PHE A 70 12.92 0.56 12.71
C PHE A 70 13.13 2.07 12.63
N GLU A 71 12.97 2.59 11.42
CA GLU A 71 13.14 4.01 11.12
C GLU A 71 11.85 4.54 10.49
N GLY A 72 11.67 5.87 10.58
CA GLY A 72 10.69 6.52 9.73
C GLY A 72 11.06 6.30 8.27
N CYS A 73 10.09 6.29 7.37
CA CYS A 73 10.36 6.13 5.96
C CYS A 73 11.10 7.34 5.41
N VAL A 74 12.42 7.22 5.40
CA VAL A 74 13.32 8.19 4.77
C VAL A 74 12.92 8.32 3.31
N THR A 75 12.74 9.55 2.86
CA THR A 75 12.27 9.78 1.49
C THR A 75 13.32 9.31 0.50
N GLU A 76 14.60 9.66 0.61
CA GLU A 76 15.53 9.33 -0.48
C GLU A 76 16.06 7.89 -0.50
N GLY A 77 16.22 7.33 -1.70
CA GLY A 77 17.04 6.13 -1.97
C GLY A 77 16.34 4.77 -1.97
N PHE A 78 15.06 4.69 -1.61
CA PHE A 78 14.33 3.41 -1.64
C PHE A 78 13.75 3.11 -3.03
N THR A 79 14.08 1.93 -3.54
CA THR A 79 13.52 1.38 -4.77
C THR A 79 12.77 0.10 -4.45
N SER A 80 11.47 0.07 -4.73
CA SER A 80 10.65 -1.12 -4.51
C SER A 80 10.84 -2.12 -5.65
N LYS A 81 11.36 -3.32 -5.38
CA LYS A 81 11.50 -4.40 -6.35
C LYS A 81 10.36 -5.40 -6.31
N SER A 82 9.71 -5.51 -5.17
CA SER A 82 8.50 -6.28 -5.02
C SER A 82 7.56 -5.65 -4.01
N ILE A 83 6.28 -5.92 -4.17
CA ILE A 83 5.22 -5.39 -3.33
C ILE A 83 4.30 -6.54 -2.95
N VAL A 84 4.09 -6.70 -1.64
CA VAL A 84 3.09 -7.60 -1.09
C VAL A 84 1.83 -6.79 -0.83
N VAL A 85 0.76 -7.12 -1.53
CA VAL A 85 -0.56 -6.49 -1.37
C VAL A 85 -1.39 -7.31 -0.40
N ALA A 86 -1.85 -6.68 0.69
CA ALA A 86 -2.65 -7.34 1.71
C ALA A 86 -4.07 -7.66 1.22
N GLN A 87 -4.75 -8.56 1.92
CA GLN A 87 -6.17 -8.82 1.72
C GLN A 87 -6.98 -7.52 1.76
N GLY A 88 -7.93 -7.37 0.84
CA GLY A 88 -8.85 -6.23 0.84
C GLY A 88 -8.26 -4.96 0.24
N THR A 89 -7.04 -5.01 -0.30
CA THR A 89 -6.40 -3.89 -0.99
C THR A 89 -6.34 -4.16 -2.50
N THR A 90 -6.65 -3.16 -3.31
CA THR A 90 -6.30 -3.13 -4.73
C THR A 90 -5.29 -2.02 -4.95
N CYS A 91 -4.30 -2.27 -5.80
CA CYS A 91 -3.31 -1.27 -6.18
C CYS A 91 -3.04 -1.29 -7.68
N VAL A 92 -2.78 -0.11 -8.25
CA VAL A 92 -2.01 0.03 -9.50
C VAL A 92 -0.56 0.33 -9.14
N LEU A 93 0.37 -0.44 -9.71
CA LEU A 93 1.81 -0.27 -9.53
C LEU A 93 2.42 0.25 -10.82
N TYR A 94 3.26 1.28 -10.71
CA TYR A 94 3.81 1.97 -11.88
C TYR A 94 5.33 1.87 -11.93
N LYS A 95 5.87 1.69 -13.14
CA LYS A 95 7.30 1.76 -13.44
C LYS A 95 7.84 3.20 -13.55
N THR A 96 6.96 4.20 -13.59
CA THR A 96 7.34 5.62 -13.65
C THR A 96 6.74 6.38 -12.46
N PRO A 97 7.36 7.49 -12.01
CA PRO A 97 6.88 8.23 -10.85
C PRO A 97 5.61 9.07 -11.13
N GLU A 98 5.18 9.22 -12.37
CA GLU A 98 4.03 10.06 -12.75
C GLU A 98 2.66 9.35 -12.66
N CYS A 99 2.63 8.08 -12.25
CA CYS A 99 1.42 7.25 -12.21
C CYS A 99 0.63 7.19 -13.53
N VAL A 100 1.34 7.17 -14.66
CA VAL A 100 0.71 7.11 -15.98
C VAL A 100 0.57 5.66 -16.44
N GLY A 101 -0.68 5.26 -16.75
CA GLY A 101 -1.13 3.89 -17.02
C GLY A 101 -0.76 3.26 -18.36
N GLY A 102 0.42 3.56 -18.94
CA GLY A 102 0.88 2.89 -20.17
C GLY A 102 1.32 1.44 -19.96
N ASP A 103 2.17 0.90 -20.84
CA ASP A 103 2.73 -0.48 -20.75
C ASP A 103 3.53 -0.78 -19.46
N GLY A 104 3.68 0.22 -18.57
CA GLY A 104 4.40 0.13 -17.31
C GLY A 104 3.53 0.07 -16.05
N ALA A 105 2.19 0.00 -16.18
CA ALA A 105 1.28 -0.13 -15.04
C ALA A 105 0.79 -1.57 -14.85
N SER A 106 0.69 -2.01 -13.60
CA SER A 106 0.19 -3.34 -13.23
C SER A 106 -0.91 -3.21 -12.18
N LEU A 107 -2.12 -3.67 -12.51
CA LEU A 107 -3.21 -3.80 -11.55
C LEU A 107 -3.00 -5.08 -10.72
N VAL A 108 -2.97 -4.91 -9.40
CA VAL A 108 -2.73 -5.97 -8.44
C VAL A 108 -3.84 -5.96 -7.40
N VAL A 109 -4.59 -7.05 -7.32
CA VAL A 109 -5.71 -7.21 -6.38
C VAL A 109 -5.32 -8.18 -5.27
N GLY A 110 -5.33 -7.70 -4.03
CA GLY A 110 -5.08 -8.51 -2.84
C GLY A 110 -6.15 -9.59 -2.67
N PRO A 111 -5.77 -10.87 -2.49
CA PRO A 111 -6.70 -11.99 -2.46
C PRO A 111 -7.48 -12.03 -1.15
N VAL A 112 -8.63 -12.70 -1.18
CA VAL A 112 -9.39 -13.01 0.03
C VAL A 112 -8.64 -14.09 0.82
N GLY A 113 -8.26 -13.81 2.07
CA GLY A 113 -7.63 -14.74 2.99
C GLY A 113 -6.12 -14.90 2.84
N GLY A 114 -5.42 -13.95 2.20
CA GLY A 114 -3.98 -14.01 2.02
C GLY A 114 -3.34 -12.71 1.56
N PHE A 115 -2.21 -12.83 0.89
CA PHE A 115 -1.48 -11.71 0.30
C PHE A 115 -1.02 -12.09 -1.11
N LEU A 116 -0.87 -11.08 -1.98
CA LEU A 116 -0.33 -11.26 -3.32
C LEU A 116 1.04 -10.59 -3.43
N CYS A 117 2.02 -11.37 -3.85
CA CYS A 117 3.35 -10.90 -4.19
C CYS A 117 3.36 -10.45 -5.65
N SER A 118 3.57 -9.15 -5.88
CA SER A 118 3.85 -8.59 -7.21
C SER A 118 5.32 -8.23 -7.31
N LYS A 119 5.99 -8.77 -8.34
CA LYS A 119 7.41 -8.56 -8.59
C LYS A 119 7.57 -7.59 -9.76
N SER A 120 8.49 -6.65 -9.64
CA SER A 120 8.89 -5.84 -10.79
C SER A 120 9.76 -6.68 -11.72
N ASP A 121 9.44 -6.66 -13.00
CA ASP A 121 10.23 -7.22 -14.10
C ASP A 121 11.39 -6.29 -14.52
N SER A 122 11.51 -5.11 -13.91
CA SER A 122 12.54 -4.13 -14.24
C SER A 122 13.66 -4.08 -13.20
N ASP A 123 14.88 -3.85 -13.68
CA ASP A 123 16.03 -3.52 -12.82
C ASP A 123 15.88 -2.18 -12.09
N GLU A 124 14.85 -1.41 -12.42
CA GLU A 124 14.54 -0.15 -11.75
C GLU A 124 13.43 -0.26 -10.70
N GLY A 125 12.71 -1.37 -10.63
CA GLY A 125 11.61 -1.57 -9.69
C GLY A 125 10.33 -0.79 -10.03
N PHE A 126 9.38 -0.84 -9.10
CA PHE A 126 8.22 0.05 -9.07
C PHE A 126 8.64 1.42 -8.52
N LYS A 127 8.18 2.48 -9.18
CA LYS A 127 8.47 3.88 -8.83
C LYS A 127 7.30 4.56 -8.14
N ALA A 128 6.07 4.18 -8.47
CA ALA A 128 4.89 4.74 -7.84
C ALA A 128 3.78 3.70 -7.68
N TYR A 129 2.79 4.04 -6.86
CA TYR A 129 1.62 3.23 -6.60
C TYR A 129 0.40 4.09 -6.33
N GLU A 130 -0.77 3.53 -6.62
CA GLU A 130 -2.08 4.00 -6.21
C GLU A 130 -2.82 2.83 -5.61
N CYS A 131 -3.23 2.93 -4.36
CA CYS A 131 -3.94 1.87 -3.64
C CYS A 131 -5.24 2.37 -3.04
N TRP A 132 -6.21 1.47 -3.00
CA TRP A 132 -7.51 1.68 -2.38
C TRP A 132 -8.04 0.34 -1.90
N GLU A 133 -9.25 0.38 -1.36
CA GLU A 133 -9.87 -0.77 -0.74
C GLU A 133 -10.77 -1.53 -1.70
N ASN A 134 -10.80 -2.85 -1.56
CA ASN A 134 -11.65 -3.69 -2.37
C ASN A 134 -13.13 -3.39 -2.08
N GLY A 135 -13.85 -2.92 -3.09
CA GLY A 135 -15.27 -2.64 -2.99
C GLY A 135 -15.61 -1.22 -2.57
N ASP A 136 -14.64 -0.29 -2.56
CA ASP A 136 -14.98 1.15 -2.57
C ASP A 136 -15.68 1.50 -3.90
N PRO A 137 -16.98 1.85 -3.89
CA PRO A 137 -17.75 2.11 -5.10
C PRO A 137 -17.39 3.44 -5.76
N THR A 138 -16.55 4.28 -5.15
CA THR A 138 -16.12 5.56 -5.72
C THR A 138 -14.88 5.47 -6.60
N GLU A 139 -14.21 4.30 -6.64
CA GLU A 139 -12.83 4.18 -7.14
C GLU A 139 -12.58 2.95 -8.02
N ASN A 140 -13.46 2.65 -8.97
CA ASN A 140 -13.05 1.81 -10.10
C ASN A 140 -12.16 2.68 -11.01
N PRO A 141 -10.82 2.49 -11.10
CA PRO A 141 -9.98 3.29 -12.00
C PRO A 141 -10.12 2.82 -13.45
N ALA A 142 -11.17 2.07 -13.79
CA ALA A 142 -11.58 1.86 -15.16
C ALA A 142 -12.33 3.09 -15.68
N GLU A 143 -11.64 4.22 -15.85
CA GLU A 143 -11.73 4.78 -17.18
C GLU A 143 -11.13 3.72 -18.10
N PRO A 144 -11.90 3.16 -19.06
CA PRO A 144 -11.37 2.16 -19.96
C PRO A 144 -10.13 2.75 -20.62
N LEU A 145 -9.02 2.01 -20.59
CA LEU A 145 -7.87 2.26 -21.47
C LEU A 145 -8.44 2.63 -22.85
N PRO A 146 -8.06 3.77 -23.46
CA PRO A 146 -8.62 4.16 -24.74
C PRO A 146 -8.32 3.03 -25.72
N THR A 147 -9.36 2.32 -26.15
CA THR A 147 -9.31 1.42 -27.30
C THR A 147 -9.08 2.27 -28.54
N SER A 148 -7.85 2.73 -28.75
CA SER A 148 -7.41 3.13 -30.09
C SER A 148 -7.14 1.86 -30.88
N ILE A 149 -8.22 1.31 -31.44
CA ILE A 149 -8.16 0.63 -32.73
C ILE A 149 -9.12 1.37 -33.64
N GLU A 150 -8.65 2.50 -34.17
CA GLU A 150 -9.08 2.98 -35.48
C GLU A 150 -7.98 2.62 -36.47
N GLN A 151 -8.17 1.51 -37.19
CA GLN A 151 -8.16 1.37 -38.66
C GLN A 151 -8.11 -0.10 -39.06
#